data_AF-A0A5C9ACC2-F1
#
_entry.id   AF-A0A5C9ACC2-F1
#
_cell.length_a   1.000
_cell.length_b   1.000
_cell.length_c   1.000
_cell.angle_alpha   90.00
_cell.angle_beta   90.00
_cell.angle_gamma   90.00
#
_symmetry.space_group_name_H-M   'P 1'
#
loop_
_entity.id
_entity.type
_entity.pdbx_description
1 polymer ?
#
loop_
_entity_poly.entity_id
_entity_poly.type
_entity_poly.pdbx_seq_one_letter_code
_entity_poly.pdbx_strand_id
1 'polypeptide(L)' 'REVTIQTVFRYANRYPVTIEAISSGRFDVKSMVTHIYDYRDVQQAFEESVNNKRDIIKGVIKISD' A
#
# COMPACT_ATOMS: atom_id res chain seq x y z
N ARG A 1 10.46 24.74 -25.96
CA ARG A 1 10.81 23.64 -25.03
C ARG A 1 9.60 22.71 -24.99
N GLU A 2 9.74 21.47 -25.44
CA GLU A 2 8.64 20.52 -25.57
C GLU A 2 8.48 19.73 -24.26
N VAL A 3 7.40 19.97 -23.55
CA VAL A 3 7.09 19.27 -22.29
C VAL A 3 5.99 18.25 -22.56
N THR A 4 6.23 16.99 -22.20
CA THR A 4 5.22 15.93 -22.26
C THR A 4 4.50 15.80 -20.93
N ILE A 5 3.17 15.78 -20.96
CA ILE A 5 2.33 15.44 -19.81
C ILE A 5 1.78 14.03 -20.03
N GLN A 6 2.09 13.12 -19.11
CA GLN A 6 1.58 11.74 -19.14
C GLN A 6 0.67 11.51 -17.95
N THR A 7 -0.54 11.02 -18.20
CA THR A 7 -1.48 10.62 -17.14
C THR A 7 -1.25 9.15 -16.78
N VAL A 8 -1.54 8.80 -15.52
CA VAL A 8 -1.45 7.42 -15.03
C VAL A 8 -2.80 7.03 -14.43
N PHE A 9 -3.38 5.94 -14.94
CA PHE A 9 -4.57 5.33 -14.37
C PHE A 9 -4.25 3.91 -13.91
N ARG A 10 -4.08 3.73 -12.60
CA ARG A 10 -3.71 2.47 -11.97
C ARG A 10 -2.46 1.85 -12.64
N TYR A 11 -2.60 0.66 -13.23
CA TYR A 11 -1.52 -0.14 -13.80
C TYR A 11 -2.06 -1.09 -14.87
N ALA A 12 -1.21 -1.46 -15.84
CA ALA A 12 -1.47 -2.50 -16.82
C ALA A 12 -0.20 -3.34 -17.00
N ASN A 13 -0.33 -4.68 -16.96
CA ASN A 13 0.78 -5.62 -17.18
C ASN A 13 2.02 -5.42 -16.26
N ARG A 14 1.84 -4.91 -15.03
CA ARG A 14 2.95 -4.64 -14.09
C ARG A 14 3.19 -5.71 -13.03
N TYR A 15 2.17 -6.53 -12.70
CA TYR A 15 2.23 -7.51 -11.61
C TYR A 15 3.48 -8.42 -11.65
N PRO A 16 3.82 -9.09 -12.79
CA PRO A 16 4.97 -10.00 -12.81
C PRO A 16 6.29 -9.32 -12.42
N VAL A 17 6.57 -8.16 -13.01
CA VAL A 17 7.79 -7.38 -12.74
C VAL A 17 7.84 -6.88 -11.30
N THR A 18 6.70 -6.45 -10.74
CA THR A 18 6.64 -5.98 -9.35
C THR A 18 6.88 -7.14 -8.36
N ILE A 19 6.31 -8.32 -8.61
CA ILE A 19 6.54 -9.50 -7.77
C ILE A 19 8.02 -9.90 -7.79
N GLU A 20 8.64 -9.97 -8.96
CA GLU A 20 10.06 -10.27 -9.12
C GLU A 20 10.93 -9.28 -8.33
N ALA A 21 10.66 -7.97 -8.47
CA ALA A 21 11.41 -6.94 -7.78
C ALA A 21 11.27 -7.00 -6.24
N ILE A 22 10.10 -7.39 -5.72
CA ILE A 22 9.92 -7.61 -4.27
C ILE A 22 10.66 -8.88 -3.84
N SER A 23 10.51 -9.98 -4.58
CA SER A 23 11.13 -11.27 -4.24
C SER A 23 12.66 -11.24 -4.27
N SER A 24 13.25 -10.43 -5.15
CA SER A 24 14.69 -10.18 -5.24
C SER A 24 15.22 -9.23 -4.17
N GLY A 25 14.37 -8.70 -3.29
CA GLY A 25 14.75 -7.75 -2.25
C GLY A 25 15.03 -6.35 -2.76
N ARG A 26 14.76 -6.05 -4.03
CA ARG A 26 14.95 -4.70 -4.61
C ARG A 26 13.99 -3.68 -4.01
N PHE A 27 12.83 -4.13 -3.52
CA PHE A 27 11.88 -3.29 -2.79
C PHE A 27 11.43 -3.97 -1.49
N ASP A 28 11.68 -3.31 -0.36
CA ASP A 28 11.04 -3.66 0.91
C ASP A 28 9.70 -2.95 1.03
N VAL A 29 8.62 -3.70 0.80
CA VAL A 29 7.25 -3.21 0.95
C VAL A 29 6.68 -3.45 2.36
N LYS A 30 7.35 -4.27 3.18
CA LYS A 30 6.84 -4.64 4.51
C LYS A 30 7.06 -3.52 5.52
N SER A 31 8.17 -2.78 5.43
CA SER A 31 8.42 -1.61 6.29
C SER A 31 7.43 -0.47 6.13
N MET A 32 6.67 -0.43 5.03
CA MET A 32 5.61 0.57 4.82
C MET A 32 4.38 0.31 5.71
N VAL A 33 4.17 -0.92 6.18
CA VAL A 33 3.03 -1.28 7.04
C VAL A 33 3.26 -0.70 8.43
N THR A 34 2.49 0.33 8.79
CA THR A 34 2.60 0.94 10.12
C THR A 34 1.60 0.39 11.12
N HIS A 35 0.44 -0.08 10.64
CA HIS A 35 -0.63 -0.59 11.50
C HIS A 35 -1.24 -1.87 10.92
N ILE A 36 -1.52 -2.81 11.81
CA ILE A 36 -2.16 -4.08 11.49
C ILE A 36 -3.38 -4.22 12.40
N TYR A 37 -4.52 -4.51 11.78
CA TYR A 37 -5.81 -4.66 12.46
C TYR A 37 -6.37 -6.06 12.22
N ASP A 38 -7.07 -6.61 13.19
CA ASP A 38 -7.89 -7.79 12.98
C ASP A 38 -9.14 -7.42 12.18
N TYR A 39 -9.74 -8.39 11.49
CA TYR A 39 -10.96 -8.18 10.70
C TYR A 39 -12.10 -7.55 11.52
N ARG A 40 -12.22 -7.90 12.81
CA ARG A 40 -13.25 -7.37 13.71
C ARG A 40 -13.13 -5.87 13.95
N ASP A 41 -11.93 -5.31 13.77
CA ASP A 41 -11.61 -3.91 14.06
C ASP A 41 -11.63 -3.05 12.78
N VAL A 42 -12.27 -3.52 11.71
CA VAL A 42 -12.32 -2.82 10.43
C VAL A 42 -12.82 -1.38 10.57
N GLN A 43 -13.85 -1.13 11.38
CA GLN A 43 -14.39 0.21 11.57
C GLN A 43 -13.33 1.17 12.13
N GLN A 44 -12.61 0.74 13.17
CA GLN A 44 -11.53 1.51 13.78
C GLN A 44 -10.39 1.74 12.76
N ALA A 45 -10.00 0.71 12.01
CA ALA A 45 -8.94 0.80 11.01
C ALA A 45 -9.22 1.91 9.97
N PHE A 46 -10.47 2.03 9.53
CA PHE A 46 -10.87 3.07 8.58
C PHE A 46 -10.92 4.46 9.23
N GLU A 47 -11.46 4.60 10.45
CA GLU A 47 -11.49 5.87 11.17
C GLU A 47 -10.10 6.42 11.45
N GLU A 48 -9.19 5.58 11.95
CA GLU A 48 -7.81 5.97 12.21
C GLU A 48 -7.07 6.33 10.91
N SER A 49 -7.26 5.56 9.83
CA SER A 49 -6.65 5.86 8.53
C SER A 49 -7.04 7.23 7.97
N VAL A 50 -8.26 7.70 8.29
CA VAL A 50 -8.74 9.03 7.88
C VAL A 50 -8.22 10.12 8.82
N ASN A 51 -8.19 9.87 10.13
CA ASN A 51 -7.93 10.91 11.12
C ASN A 51 -6.44 11.06 11.49
N ASN A 52 -5.66 9.98 11.40
CA ASN A 52 -4.26 9.91 11.86
C ASN A 52 -3.26 9.87 10.70
N LYS A 53 -3.46 10.74 9.69
CA LYS A 53 -2.70 10.73 8.42
C LYS A 53 -1.20 10.94 8.56
N ARG A 54 -0.74 11.50 9.70
CA ARG A 54 0.69 11.71 9.97
C ARG A 54 1.39 10.43 10.42
N ASP A 55 0.64 9.52 11.06
CA ASP A 55 1.18 8.34 11.72
C ASP A 55 0.90 7.06 10.93
N ILE A 56 -0.18 7.07 10.14
CA ILE A 56 -0.57 5.93 9.30
C ILE A 56 -0.08 6.13 7.86
N ILE A 57 0.91 5.33 7.48
CA ILE A 57 1.35 5.20 6.08
C ILE A 57 0.50 4.12 5.38
N LYS A 58 0.40 2.94 6.00
CA LYS A 58 -0.39 1.81 5.49
C LYS A 58 -0.97 0.99 6.63
N GLY A 59 -2.30 1.03 6.75
CA GLY A 59 -3.07 0.07 7.54
C GLY A 59 -3.31 -1.23 6.74
N VAL A 60 -3.16 -2.38 7.41
CA VAL A 60 -3.45 -3.71 6.85
C VAL A 60 -4.47 -4.41 7.73
N ILE A 61 -5.54 -4.94 7.13
CA ILE A 61 -6.54 -5.75 7.82
C ILE A 61 -6.23 -7.22 7.57
N LYS A 62 -6.06 -8.00 8.64
CA LYS A 62 -5.91 -9.45 8.58
C LYS A 62 -7.27 -10.12 8.56
N ILE A 63 -7.48 -11.05 7.62
CA ILE A 63 -8.75 -11.78 7.43
C ILE A 63 -8.69 -13.18 8.07
N SER A 64 -7.50 -13.74 8.24
CA SER A 64 -7.23 -14.99 8.95
C SER A 64 -5.91 -14.88 9.70
N ASP A 65 -5.70 -15.77 10.66
CA ASP A 65 -4.38 -16.04 11.25
C ASP A 65 -3.42 -16.64 10.21
#